data_AF-A0AB38PDF5-F1
#
_entry.id   AF-A0AB38PDF5-F1
#
_cell.length_a   1.000
_cell.length_b   1.000
_cell.length_c   1.000
_cell.angle_alpha   90.00
_cell.angle_beta   90.00
_cell.angle_gamma   90.00
#
_symmetry.space_group_name_H-M   'P 1'
#
loop_
_entity.id
_entity.type
_entity.pdbx_description
1 polymer ?
#
loop_
_entity_poly.entity_id
_entity_poly.type
_entity_poly.pdbx_seq_one_letter_code
_entity_poly.pdbx_strand_id
1 'polypeptide(L)'
;MNSKQLKAIALMVEGNLNQKQIAEELKVSVQSIIAWKKKPEFQEELLNAERNLLKGLTGKAIKTMEDLLTAKSELVRYNAASDILDRTGHKPTDKVEAEVITPTFINDVPADD
;
A
#
# COMPACT_ATOMS: atom_id res chain seq x y z
N MET A 1 12.09 -1.26 20.71
CA MET A 1 10.83 -0.56 21.05
C MET A 1 10.34 -0.94 22.44
N ASN A 2 9.80 -0.01 23.24
CA ASN A 2 9.17 -0.31 24.54
C ASN A 2 7.63 -0.48 24.39
N SER A 3 6.99 -1.28 25.24
CA SER A 3 5.53 -1.43 25.36
C SER A 3 4.75 -0.10 25.31
N LYS A 4 5.21 0.97 26.00
CA LYS A 4 4.53 2.28 25.94
C LYS A 4 4.57 2.92 24.55
N GLN A 5 5.66 2.73 23.82
CA GLN A 5 5.80 3.23 22.45
C GLN A 5 4.91 2.46 21.49
N LEU A 6 4.81 1.13 21.65
CA LEU A 6 3.90 0.30 20.86
C LEU A 6 2.43 0.68 21.11
N LYS A 7 2.04 0.90 22.37
CA LYS A 7 0.68 1.36 22.69
C LYS A 7 0.43 2.78 22.15
N ALA A 8 1.44 3.67 22.18
CA ALA A 8 1.33 4.98 21.54
C ALA A 8 1.08 4.87 20.03
N ILE A 9 1.82 3.99 19.34
CA ILE A 9 1.63 3.74 17.90
C ILE A 9 0.21 3.24 17.63
N ALA A 10 -0.28 2.25 18.38
CA ALA A 10 -1.64 1.75 18.22
C ALA A 10 -2.70 2.86 18.35
N LEU A 11 -2.58 3.70 19.39
CA LEU A 11 -3.49 4.84 19.60
C LEU A 11 -3.38 5.91 18.51
N MET A 12 -2.17 6.13 17.96
CA MET A 12 -1.98 7.05 16.84
C MET A 12 -2.64 6.53 15.56
N VAL A 13 -2.51 5.23 15.27
CA VAL A 13 -3.12 4.59 14.09
C VAL A 13 -4.65 4.55 14.20
N GLU A 14 -5.19 4.42 15.41
CA GLU A 14 -6.63 4.51 15.65
C GLU A 14 -7.19 5.91 15.32
N GLY A 15 -6.37 6.96 15.46
CA GLY A 15 -6.69 8.32 15.02
C GLY A 15 -7.69 9.09 15.89
N ASN A 16 -8.21 8.49 16.95
CA ASN A 16 -9.24 9.07 17.82
C ASN A 16 -8.71 10.07 18.86
N LEU A 17 -7.40 10.04 19.14
CA LEU A 17 -6.78 10.81 20.22
C LEU A 17 -5.68 11.74 19.69
N ASN A 18 -5.61 12.94 20.25
CA ASN A 18 -4.49 13.85 20.00
C ASN A 18 -3.28 13.49 20.88
N GLN A 19 -2.10 14.06 20.57
CA GLN A 19 -0.85 13.74 21.28
C GLN A 19 -0.90 14.01 22.78
N LYS A 20 -1.67 15.01 23.25
CA LYS A 20 -1.82 15.31 24.67
C LYS A 20 -2.63 14.21 25.37
N GLN A 21 -3.73 13.80 24.76
CA GLN A 21 -4.58 12.70 25.26
C GLN A 21 -3.82 11.37 25.28
N ILE A 22 -3.05 11.07 24.24
CA ILE A 22 -2.19 9.87 24.21
C ILE A 22 -1.15 9.91 25.34
N ALA A 23 -0.55 11.07 25.60
CA ALA A 23 0.42 11.21 26.68
C ALA A 23 -0.22 10.98 28.06
N GLU A 24 -1.44 11.50 28.27
CA GLU A 24 -2.24 11.29 29.49
C GLU A 24 -2.60 9.81 29.69
N GLU A 25 -3.15 9.16 28.66
CA GLU A 25 -3.50 7.73 28.64
C GLU A 25 -2.29 6.83 28.98
N LEU A 26 -1.12 7.18 28.46
CA LEU A 26 0.11 6.41 28.67
C LEU A 26 0.90 6.82 29.92
N LYS A 27 0.43 7.84 30.65
CA LYS A 27 1.11 8.46 31.80
C LYS A 27 2.56 8.80 31.47
N VAL A 28 2.76 9.55 30.37
CA VAL A 28 4.06 10.07 29.93
C VAL A 28 3.96 11.55 29.62
N SER A 29 5.10 12.24 29.55
CA SER A 29 5.10 13.63 29.12
C SER A 29 4.81 13.74 27.62
N VAL A 30 4.18 14.85 27.21
CA VAL A 30 3.97 15.16 25.79
C VAL A 30 5.32 15.26 25.05
N GLN A 31 6.37 15.78 25.71
CA GLN A 31 7.72 15.80 25.12
C GLN A 31 8.23 14.39 24.80
N SER A 32 7.87 13.37 25.58
CA SER A 32 8.27 12.00 25.30
C SER A 32 7.65 11.50 23.99
N ILE A 33 6.36 11.78 23.77
CA ILE A 33 5.68 11.46 22.50
C ILE A 33 6.36 12.18 21.32
N ILE A 34 6.64 13.48 21.47
CA ILE A 34 7.33 14.27 20.43
C ILE A 34 8.72 13.71 20.14
N ALA A 35 9.47 13.33 21.18
CA ALA A 35 10.80 12.75 21.02
C ALA A 35 10.75 11.39 20.32
N TRP A 36 9.76 10.54 20.65
CA TRP A 36 9.58 9.24 19.98
C TRP A 36 9.28 9.41 18.49
N LYS A 37 8.38 10.33 18.12
CA LYS A 37 8.04 10.61 16.71
C LYS A 37 9.23 11.05 15.84
N LYS A 38 10.32 11.52 16.45
CA LYS A 38 11.56 11.89 15.74
C LYS A 38 12.50 10.70 15.51
N LYS A 39 12.28 9.58 16.18
CA LYS A 39 13.14 8.39 16.06
C LYS A 39 12.78 7.60 14.80
N PRO A 40 13.75 7.25 13.93
CA PRO A 40 13.49 6.48 12.72
C PRO A 40 12.74 5.16 12.98
N GLU A 41 13.17 4.38 13.97
CA GLU A 41 12.53 3.11 14.34
C GLU A 41 11.04 3.27 14.70
N PHE A 42 10.69 4.38 15.35
CA PHE A 42 9.30 4.65 15.74
C PHE A 42 8.46 5.04 14.52
N GLN A 43 9.02 5.82 13.58
CA GLN A 43 8.34 6.19 12.34
C GLN A 43 8.11 4.97 11.45
N GLU A 44 9.12 4.10 11.35
CA GLU A 44 9.02 2.86 10.58
C GLU A 44 7.92 1.95 11.13
N GLU A 45 7.88 1.74 12.45
CA GLU A 45 6.85 0.89 13.05
C GLU A 45 5.46 1.53 12.99
N LEU A 46 5.36 2.85 13.13
CA LEU A 46 4.10 3.56 12.92
C LEU A 46 3.57 3.31 11.51
N LEU A 47 4.43 3.45 10.50
CA LEU A 47 4.08 3.19 9.10
C LEU A 47 3.70 1.72 8.86
N ASN A 48 4.39 0.78 9.51
CA ASN A 48 4.05 -0.64 9.44
C ASN A 48 2.69 -0.93 10.07
N ALA A 49 2.38 -0.30 11.21
CA ALA A 49 1.08 -0.41 11.86
C ALA A 49 -0.05 0.19 10.98
N GLU A 50 0.18 1.34 10.34
CA GLU A 50 -0.75 1.93 9.37
C GLU A 50 -1.00 0.99 8.17
N ARG A 51 0.07 0.42 7.59
CA ARG A 51 -0.05 -0.57 6.51
C ARG A 51 -0.85 -1.79 6.92
N ASN A 52 -0.65 -2.29 8.14
CA ASN A 52 -1.38 -3.44 8.65
C ASN A 52 -2.87 -3.13 8.86
N LEU A 53 -3.20 -1.92 9.36
CA LEU A 53 -4.59 -1.45 9.40
C LEU A 53 -5.21 -1.43 8.00
N LEU A 54 -4.51 -0.84 7.01
CA LEU A 54 -4.98 -0.77 5.63
C LEU A 54 -5.20 -2.15 5.02
N LYS A 55 -4.30 -3.12 5.26
CA LYS A 55 -4.50 -4.52 4.83
C LYS A 55 -5.80 -5.11 5.38
N GLY A 56 -6.13 -4.81 6.63
CA GLY A 56 -7.39 -5.23 7.26
C GLY A 56 -8.64 -4.63 6.61
N LEU A 57 -8.53 -3.49 5.91
CA LEU A 57 -9.64 -2.85 5.19
C LEU A 57 -9.92 -3.47 3.82
N THR A 58 -9.06 -4.36 3.32
CA THR A 58 -9.18 -4.95 1.98
C THR A 58 -10.56 -5.57 1.73
N GLY A 59 -11.07 -6.38 2.67
CA GLY A 59 -12.38 -7.01 2.54
C GLY A 59 -13.53 -5.98 2.49
N LYS A 60 -13.45 -4.91 3.28
CA LYS A 60 -14.43 -3.81 3.25
C LYS A 60 -14.38 -3.07 1.91
N ALA A 61 -13.18 -2.79 1.40
CA ALA A 61 -13.00 -2.13 0.11
C ALA A 61 -13.57 -2.98 -1.04
N ILE A 62 -13.33 -4.29 -1.03
CA ILE A 62 -13.94 -5.23 -1.99
C ILE A 62 -15.46 -5.18 -1.91
N LYS A 63 -16.03 -5.20 -0.70
CA LYS A 63 -17.48 -5.13 -0.52
C LYS A 63 -18.07 -3.82 -1.05
N THR A 64 -17.40 -2.70 -0.79
CA THR A 64 -17.79 -1.41 -1.35
C THR A 64 -17.81 -1.44 -2.89
N MET A 65 -16.80 -2.03 -3.54
CA MET A 65 -16.78 -2.14 -5.01
C MET A 65 -17.93 -3.00 -5.53
N GLU A 66 -18.25 -4.12 -4.86
CA GLU A 66 -19.40 -4.96 -5.18
C GLU A 66 -20.72 -4.17 -5.10
N ASP A 67 -20.93 -3.43 -4.01
CA ASP A 67 -22.16 -2.66 -3.80
C ASP A 67 -22.31 -1.54 -4.87
N LEU A 68 -21.19 -0.94 -5.30
CA LEU A 68 -21.16 0.08 -6.36
C LEU A 68 -21.60 -0.44 -7.74
N LEU A 69 -21.65 -1.75 -7.98
CA LEU A 69 -22.22 -2.33 -9.20
C LEU A 69 -23.71 -2.04 -9.34
N THR A 70 -24.40 -1.61 -8.28
CA THR A 70 -25.82 -1.24 -8.28
C THR A 70 -26.06 0.27 -8.10
N ALA A 71 -24.99 1.08 -8.09
CA ALA A 71 -25.09 2.53 -7.89
C ALA A 71 -26.03 3.20 -8.90
N LYS A 72 -26.78 4.25 -8.52
CA LYS A 72 -27.69 4.97 -9.45
C LYS A 72 -26.94 5.60 -10.63
N SER A 73 -25.72 6.11 -10.39
CA SER A 73 -24.87 6.72 -11.41
C SER A 73 -24.29 5.65 -12.32
N GLU A 74 -24.59 5.75 -13.62
CA GLU A 74 -24.12 4.79 -14.62
C GLU A 74 -22.60 4.81 -14.76
N LEU A 75 -21.99 6.01 -14.71
CA LEU A 75 -20.53 6.16 -14.75
C LEU A 75 -19.86 5.46 -13.56
N VAL A 76 -20.45 5.55 -12.35
CA VAL A 76 -19.90 4.88 -11.16
C VAL A 76 -20.00 3.36 -11.30
N ARG A 77 -21.15 2.84 -11.74
CA ARG A 77 -21.31 1.40 -12.01
C ARG A 77 -20.31 0.90 -13.05
N TYR A 78 -20.17 1.64 -14.16
CA TYR A 78 -19.24 1.31 -15.23
C TYR A 78 -17.79 1.25 -14.71
N ASN A 79 -17.36 2.26 -13.96
CA ASN A 79 -16.01 2.29 -13.39
C ASN A 79 -15.78 1.13 -12.40
N ALA A 80 -16.74 0.83 -11.52
CA ALA A 80 -16.62 -0.29 -10.59
C ALA A 80 -16.53 -1.64 -11.34
N ALA A 81 -17.38 -1.85 -12.34
CA ALA A 81 -17.34 -3.06 -13.17
C ALA A 81 -16.01 -3.17 -13.93
N SER A 82 -15.52 -2.08 -14.54
CA SER A 82 -14.25 -2.04 -15.25
C SER A 82 -13.06 -2.36 -14.33
N ASP A 83 -12.99 -1.75 -13.15
CA ASP A 83 -11.90 -1.97 -12.20
C ASP A 83 -11.89 -3.42 -11.67
N ILE A 84 -13.06 -4.03 -11.45
CA ILE A 84 -13.16 -5.45 -11.07
C ILE A 84 -12.62 -6.33 -12.20
N LEU A 85 -13.03 -6.12 -13.44
CA LEU A 85 -12.57 -6.90 -14.60
C LEU A 85 -11.06 -6.77 -14.81
N ASP A 86 -10.51 -5.57 -14.65
CA ASP A 86 -9.06 -5.32 -14.76
C ASP A 86 -8.28 -6.08 -13.68
N ARG A 87 -8.79 -6.12 -12.45
CA ARG A 87 -8.15 -6.82 -11.33
C ARG A 87 -8.24 -8.34 -11.40
N THR A 88 -9.30 -8.88 -12.01
CA THR A 88 -9.49 -10.33 -12.15
C THR A 88 -8.90 -10.89 -13.45
N GLY A 89 -8.18 -10.07 -14.23
CA GLY A 89 -7.48 -10.51 -15.43
C GLY A 89 -8.38 -10.70 -16.65
N HIS A 90 -9.53 -10.04 -16.69
CA HIS A 90 -10.42 -10.02 -17.86
C HIS A 90 -10.14 -8.84 -18.80
N LYS A 91 -9.12 -8.02 -18.48
CA LYS A 91 -8.66 -6.97 -19.39
C LYS A 91 -8.06 -7.61 -20.66
N PRO A 92 -8.41 -7.13 -21.86
CA PRO A 92 -7.71 -7.53 -23.08
C PRO A 92 -6.21 -7.35 -22.91
N THR A 93 -5.44 -8.37 -23.27
CA THR A 93 -3.97 -8.27 -23.24
C THR A 93 -3.51 -7.21 -24.22
N ASP A 94 -2.68 -6.28 -23.75
CA ASP A 94 -2.05 -5.30 -24.63
C ASP A 94 -1.18 -6.04 -25.65
N LYS A 95 -1.49 -5.89 -26.94
CA LYS A 95 -0.72 -6.49 -28.03
C LYS A 95 0.59 -5.72 -28.16
N VAL A 96 1.69 -6.29 -27.69
CA VAL A 96 3.03 -5.73 -27.91
C VAL A 96 3.57 -6.27 -29.23
N GLU A 97 3.79 -5.38 -30.20
CA GLU A 97 4.52 -5.71 -31.42
C GLU A 97 6.01 -5.56 -31.11
N ALA A 98 6.70 -6.70 -30.93
CA ALA A 98 8.14 -6.73 -30.73
C ALA A 98 8.83 -7.03 -32.06
N GLU A 99 9.65 -6.09 -32.54
CA GLU A 99 10.60 -6.36 -33.63
C GLU A 99 11.74 -7.22 -33.07
N VAL A 100 11.78 -8.49 -33.46
CA VAL A 100 12.88 -9.39 -33.10
C VAL A 100 14.07 -9.04 -33.99
N ILE A 101 15.01 -8.24 -33.47
CA ILE A 101 16.32 -8.08 -34.08
C ILE A 101 17.12 -9.33 -33.73
N THR A 102 17.17 -10.31 -34.63
CA THR A 102 18.04 -11.47 -34.46
C THR A 102 19.49 -11.03 -34.58
N PRO A 103 20.35 -11.19 -33.55
CA PRO A 103 21.75 -10.83 -33.65
C PRO A 103 22.44 -11.75 -34.65
N THR A 104 23.10 -11.17 -35.64
CA THR A 104 23.98 -11.89 -36.57
C THR A 104 25.30 -12.16 -35.86
N PHE A 105 25.65 -13.42 -35.64
CA PHE A 105 26.98 -13.79 -35.15
C PHE A 105 27.99 -13.69 -36.30
N ILE A 106 28.96 -12.78 -36.19
CA ILE A 106 30.10 -12.71 -37.10
C ILE A 106 31.17 -13.67 -36.54
N ASN A 107 31.53 -14.69 -37.31
CA ASN A 107 32.65 -15.57 -36.97
C ASN A 107 33.95 -14.88 -37.39
N ASP A 108 34.61 -14.21 -36.44
CA ASP A 108 35.85 -13.46 -36.66
C ASP A 108 37.11 -14.25 -36.26
N VAL A 109 36.99 -15.59 -36.21
CA VAL A 109 38.13 -16.48 -35.93
C VAL A 109 38.87 -16.77 -37.26
N PRO A 110 40.13 -16.34 -37.41
CA PRO A 110 40.94 -16.71 -38.58
C PRO A 110 41.10 -18.22 -38.63
N ALA A 111 41.02 -18.82 -39.82
CA ALA A 111 41.48 -20.19 -40.00
C ALA A 111 43.01 -20.18 -39.85
N ASP A 112 43.54 -20.93 -38.88
CA ASP A 112 44.98 -21.17 -38.75
C ASP A 112 45.46 -21.96 -40.00
N ASP A 113 46.30 -21.33 -40.82
CA ASP A 113 47.10 -21.96 -41.90
C ASP A 113 48.38 -22.61 -41.33
#